data_AF-A0A8J8DHJ8-F1
#
_entry.id   AF-A0A8J8DHJ8-F1
#
_cell.length_a   1.000
_cell.length_b   1.000
_cell.length_c   1.000
_cell.angle_alpha   90.00
_cell.angle_beta   90.00
_cell.angle_gamma   90.00
#
_symmetry.space_group_name_H-M   'P 1'
#
loop_
_entity.id
_entity.type
_entity.pdbx_description
1 polymer ?
#
loop_
_entity_poly.entity_id
_entity_poly.type
_entity_poly.pdbx_seq_one_letter_code
_entity_poly.pdbx_strand_id
1 'polypeptide(L)' 'IVAETDLGRSVLGVVDGKAANKIETEEQKAERRELVEKIGYKID' A
#
# COMPACT_ATOMS: atom_id res chain seq x y z
N ILE A 1 -10.88 -9.22 7.45
CA ILE A 1 -10.66 -10.30 8.43
C ILE A 1 -11.54 -9.99 9.63
N VAL A 2 -12.40 -10.93 9.99
CA VAL A 2 -13.37 -10.74 11.08
C VAL A 2 -13.20 -11.90 12.04
N ALA A 3 -13.17 -11.62 13.33
CA ALA A 3 -13.34 -12.62 14.37
C ALA A 3 -14.74 -12.52 14.98
N GLU A 4 -15.17 -13.65 15.52
CA GLU A 4 -16.47 -13.83 16.13
C GLU A 4 -16.31 -14.50 17.50
N THR A 5 -17.10 -14.03 18.45
CA THR A 5 -17.25 -14.61 19.79
C THR A 5 -18.74 -14.80 20.08
N ASP A 6 -19.06 -15.43 21.21
CA ASP A 6 -20.46 -15.63 21.64
C ASP A 6 -21.23 -14.32 21.85
N LEU A 7 -20.52 -13.19 22.06
CA LEU A 7 -21.14 -11.86 22.21
C LEU A 7 -21.37 -11.16 20.87
N GLY A 8 -20.49 -11.38 19.87
CA GLY A 8 -20.59 -10.68 18.59
C GLY A 8 -19.32 -10.75 17.73
N ARG A 9 -19.23 -9.84 16.75
CA ARG A 9 -18.18 -9.84 15.72
C ARG A 9 -17.33 -8.58 15.77
N SER A 10 -16.04 -8.71 15.45
CA SER A 10 -15.09 -7.60 15.39
C SER A 10 -14.17 -7.70 14.17
N VAL A 11 -13.79 -6.54 13.62
CA VAL A 11 -12.81 -6.45 12.53
C VAL A 11 -11.42 -6.61 13.11
N LEU A 12 -10.70 -7.65 12.69
CA LEU A 12 -9.31 -7.89 13.11
C LEU A 12 -8.27 -7.32 12.15
N GLY A 13 -8.67 -7.04 10.92
CA GLY A 13 -7.75 -6.54 9.91
C GLY A 13 -8.37 -6.57 8.52
N VAL A 14 -7.64 -6.04 7.55
CA VAL A 14 -8.07 -5.95 6.15
C VAL A 14 -7.05 -6.63 5.24
N VAL A 15 -7.52 -7.09 4.08
CA VAL A 15 -6.65 -7.47 2.98
C VAL A 15 -6.77 -6.34 1.96
N ASP A 16 -5.77 -5.47 1.93
CA ASP A 16 -5.69 -4.34 1.02
C ASP A 16 -4.79 -4.68 -0.16
N GLY A 17 -5.42 -5.00 -1.30
CA GLY A 17 -4.72 -5.40 -2.50
C GLY A 17 -3.91 -6.69 -2.37
N LYS A 18 -2.90 -6.84 -3.23
CA LYS A 18 -2.01 -8.01 -3.27
C LYS A 18 -0.76 -7.72 -2.42
N ALA A 19 -0.24 -8.76 -1.76
CA ALA A 19 1.06 -8.68 -1.10
C ALA A 19 2.18 -8.45 -2.14
N ALA A 20 3.09 -7.52 -1.85
CA ALA A 20 4.30 -7.32 -2.65
C ALA A 20 5.19 -8.56 -2.56
N ASN A 21 5.75 -8.99 -3.70
CA ASN A 21 6.53 -10.23 -3.80
C ASN A 21 7.97 -10.02 -4.31
N LYS A 22 8.38 -8.77 -4.52
CA LYS A 22 9.71 -8.37 -4.96
C LYS A 22 10.09 -7.03 -4.33
N ILE A 23 11.39 -6.78 -4.24
CA ILE A 23 11.97 -5.50 -3.85
C ILE A 23 12.22 -4.68 -5.13
N GLU A 24 11.96 -3.38 -5.06
CA GLU A 24 12.20 -2.47 -6.20
C GLU A 24 13.69 -2.30 -6.53
N THR A 25 14.00 -2.12 -7.81
CA THR A 25 15.35 -1.78 -8.29
C THR A 25 15.64 -0.28 -8.18
N GLU A 26 16.90 0.14 -8.38
CA GLU A 26 17.23 1.57 -8.43
C GLU A 26 16.54 2.30 -9.58
N GLU A 27 16.30 1.63 -10.71
CA GLU A 27 15.57 2.19 -11.84
C GLU A 27 14.09 2.43 -11.50
N GLN A 28 13.45 1.47 -10.84
CA GLN A 28 12.06 1.61 -10.36
C GLN A 28 11.91 2.68 -9.28
N LYS A 29 12.95 2.91 -8.47
CA LYS A 29 12.98 4.04 -7.54
C LYS A 29 12.99 5.38 -8.27
N ALA A 30 13.70 5.48 -9.40
CA ALA A 30 13.68 6.69 -10.22
C ALA A 30 12.28 6.88 -10.85
N GLU A 31 11.70 5.82 -11.43
CA GLU A 31 10.36 5.84 -12.03
C GLU A 31 9.28 6.35 -11.07
N ARG A 32 9.21 5.80 -9.84
CA ARG A 32 8.17 6.21 -8.89
C ARG A 32 8.36 7.63 -8.37
N ARG A 33 9.60 8.14 -8.30
CA ARG A 33 9.88 9.52 -7.88
C ARG A 33 9.47 10.51 -8.97
N GLU A 34 9.84 10.22 -10.22
CA GLU A 34 9.40 11.01 -11.37
C GLU A 34 7.87 11.04 -11.48
N LEU A 35 7.20 9.90 -11.26
CA LEU A 35 5.74 9.83 -11.25
C LEU A 35 5.13 10.74 -10.17
N VAL A 36 5.69 10.76 -8.95
CA VAL A 36 5.20 11.61 -7.85
C VAL A 36 5.33 13.10 -8.21
N GLU A 37 6.46 13.51 -8.79
CA GLU A 37 6.64 14.88 -9.29
C GLU A 37 5.64 15.20 -10.42
N LYS A 38 5.43 14.27 -11.36
CA LYS A 38 4.48 14.41 -12.47
C LYS A 38 3.02 14.54 -12.00
N ILE A 39 2.66 13.91 -10.88
CA ILE A 39 1.34 14.05 -10.25
C ILE A 39 1.18 15.44 -9.60
N GLY A 40 2.27 16.17 -9.41
CA GLY A 40 2.26 17.54 -8.87
C GLY A 40 2.76 17.65 -7.44
N TYR A 41 3.34 16.59 -6.87
CA TYR A 41 3.97 16.63 -5.55
C TYR A 41 5.41 17.13 -5.61
N LYS A 42 5.64 18.20 -6.39
CA LYS A 42 6.90 18.91 -6.48
C LYS A 42 6.66 20.37 -6.09
N ILE A 43 7.56 20.90 -5.27
CA ILE A 43 7.57 22.32 -4.91
C ILE A 43 8.52 23.07 -5.84
N ASP A 44 8.19 24.32 -6.12
CA ASP A 44 9.02 25.23 -6.93
C ASP A 44 10.27 25.72 -6.16
#